data_AF-A0A2E3XV11-F1
#
_entry.id   AF-A0A2E3XV11-F1
#
_cell.length_a   1.000
_cell.length_b   1.000
_cell.length_c   1.000
_cell.angle_alpha   90.00
_cell.angle_beta   90.00
_cell.angle_gamma   90.00
#
_symmetry.space_group_name_H-M   'P 1'
#
loop_
_entity.id
_entity.type
_entity.pdbx_description
1 polymer ?
#
loop_
_entity_poly.entity_id
_entity_poly.type
_entity_poly.pdbx_seq_one_letter_code
_entity_poly.pdbx_strand_id
1 'polypeptide(L)'
;MCIICDRVKMAKEGSFAPFVHEFDTSILVIGEHQYFQGYCVLHHKNCVSDITELSGDNQQKYFSELMEAAEAIKEVFKPDRLNFSSLGNVVSHLHYHIFPRYEEELSKKDKKDPWANAEEFSQFIPTDQEYKDLASRIKAVL
;
A
#
# COMPACT_ATOMS: atom_id res chain seq x y z
N MET A 1 4.22 1.02 20.78
CA MET A 1 5.15 0.64 19.68
C MET A 1 4.33 0.62 18.40
N CYS A 2 4.71 1.42 17.40
CA CYS A 2 3.93 1.58 16.16
C CYS A 2 4.55 0.70 15.07
N ILE A 3 3.77 -0.25 14.55
CA ILE A 3 4.26 -1.19 13.52
C ILE A 3 4.71 -0.49 12.24
N ILE A 4 4.07 0.63 11.87
CA ILE A 4 4.45 1.38 10.68
C ILE A 4 5.77 2.14 10.90
N CYS A 5 6.02 2.68 12.10
CA CYS A 5 7.33 3.24 12.43
C CYS A 5 8.45 2.19 12.31
N ASP A 6 8.19 0.97 12.78
CA ASP A 6 9.15 -0.13 12.66
C ASP A 6 9.41 -0.48 11.20
N ARG A 7 8.37 -0.53 10.35
CA ARG A 7 8.51 -0.71 8.89
C ARG A 7 9.29 0.41 8.22
N VAL A 8 9.03 1.67 8.58
CA VAL A 8 9.78 2.84 8.07
C VAL A 8 11.25 2.74 8.44
N LYS A 9 11.55 2.32 9.68
CA LYS A 9 12.93 2.09 10.13
C LYS A 9 13.60 0.96 9.34
N MET A 10 12.96 -0.20 9.23
CA MET A 10 13.50 -1.35 8.49
C MET A 10 13.72 -1.03 7.01
N ALA A 11 12.82 -0.25 6.39
CA ALA A 11 12.97 0.21 5.01
C ALA A 11 14.24 1.05 4.84
N LYS A 12 14.49 2.01 5.75
CA LYS A 12 15.71 2.83 5.75
C LYS A 12 16.99 2.02 5.99
N GLU A 13 16.89 0.96 6.78
CA GLU A 13 17.99 0.03 7.04
C GLU A 13 18.20 -0.99 5.91
N GLY A 14 17.33 -1.03 4.91
CA GLY A 14 17.38 -1.99 3.81
C GLY A 14 17.04 -3.44 4.22
N SER A 15 16.40 -3.62 5.37
CA SER A 15 16.06 -4.93 5.96
C SER A 15 14.58 -5.31 5.78
N PHE A 16 13.81 -4.53 5.01
CA PHE A 16 12.39 -4.73 4.79
C PHE A 16 12.08 -5.25 3.38
N ALA A 17 11.82 -6.55 3.24
CA ALA A 17 11.56 -7.19 1.94
C ALA A 17 10.40 -6.55 1.13
N PRO A 18 9.29 -6.09 1.75
CA PRO A 18 8.20 -5.44 1.01
C PRO A 18 8.50 -4.02 0.52
N PHE A 19 9.66 -3.43 0.82
CA PHE A 19 9.98 -2.06 0.44
C PHE A 19 10.06 -1.89 -1.08
N VAL A 20 9.34 -0.88 -1.61
CA VAL A 20 9.34 -0.53 -3.03
C VAL A 20 10.16 0.74 -3.28
N HIS A 21 9.74 1.85 -2.68
CA HIS A 21 10.28 3.17 -2.96
C HIS A 21 10.10 4.10 -1.74
N GLU A 22 11.03 5.04 -1.56
CA GLU A 22 10.91 6.12 -0.57
C GLU A 22 10.67 7.43 -1.33
N PHE A 23 9.49 8.03 -1.11
CA PHE A 23 9.17 9.38 -1.55
C PHE A 23 9.61 10.41 -0.51
N ASP A 24 9.31 11.68 -0.76
CA ASP A 24 9.66 12.77 0.12
C ASP A 24 8.96 12.71 1.49
N THR A 25 7.68 12.36 1.54
CA THR A 25 6.88 12.28 2.78
C THR A 25 6.48 10.86 3.17
N SER A 26 6.59 9.90 2.25
CA SER A 26 6.08 8.54 2.44
C SER A 26 7.05 7.45 1.98
N ILE A 27 6.74 6.21 2.34
CA ILE A 27 7.33 5.01 1.73
C ILE A 27 6.21 4.17 1.11
N LEU A 28 6.47 3.62 -0.07
CA LEU A 28 5.62 2.62 -0.71
C LEU A 28 6.14 1.23 -0.38
N VAL A 29 5.22 0.35 0.01
CA VAL A 29 5.52 -1.05 0.31
C VAL A 29 4.48 -1.96 -0.34
N ILE A 30 4.87 -3.19 -0.65
CA ILE A 30 3.93 -4.26 -0.98
C ILE A 30 3.10 -4.58 0.27
N GLY A 31 1.79 -4.77 0.10
CA GLY A 31 0.87 -5.10 1.19
C GLY A 31 1.09 -6.51 1.75
N GLU A 32 0.64 -6.76 2.97
CA GLU A 32 0.96 -7.97 3.75
C GLU A 32 0.45 -9.29 3.15
N HIS A 33 -0.45 -9.19 2.17
CA HIS A 33 -1.02 -10.28 1.41
C HIS A 33 -1.13 -9.87 -0.05
N GLN A 34 -1.40 -10.82 -0.95
CA GLN A 34 -1.68 -10.55 -2.36
C GLN A 34 -3.01 -11.18 -2.80
N TYR A 35 -3.98 -11.25 -1.88
CA TYR A 35 -5.38 -11.60 -2.20
C TYR A 35 -5.90 -10.76 -3.38
N PHE A 36 -5.54 -9.47 -3.38
CA PHE A 36 -5.64 -8.59 -4.53
C PHE A 36 -4.23 -8.44 -5.13
N GLN A 37 -4.03 -8.92 -6.35
CA GLN A 37 -2.72 -8.90 -6.99
C GLN A 37 -2.24 -7.45 -7.19
N GLY A 38 -1.06 -7.12 -6.67
CA GLY A 38 -0.49 -5.78 -6.71
C GLY A 38 -0.94 -4.87 -5.56
N TYR A 39 -1.60 -5.41 -4.53
CA TYR A 39 -1.96 -4.66 -3.33
C TYR A 39 -0.70 -4.06 -2.68
N CYS A 40 -0.74 -2.76 -2.45
CA CYS A 40 0.33 -1.98 -1.85
C CYS A 40 -0.20 -1.07 -0.74
N VAL A 41 0.70 -0.59 0.10
CA VAL A 41 0.40 0.38 1.15
C VAL A 41 1.40 1.52 1.09
N LEU A 42 0.89 2.75 1.07
CA LEU A 42 1.68 3.97 1.19
C LEU A 42 1.68 4.42 2.64
N HIS A 43 2.80 4.29 3.34
CA HIS A 43 2.94 4.72 4.72
C HIS A 43 3.54 6.13 4.79
N HIS A 44 2.95 7.02 5.56
CA HIS A 44 3.60 8.30 5.86
C HIS A 44 4.87 8.06 6.70
N LYS A 45 5.97 8.81 6.50
CA LYS A 45 7.24 8.56 7.21
C LYS A 45 7.21 8.99 8.68
N ASN A 46 6.42 10.02 8.98
CA ASN A 46 6.21 10.47 10.35
C ASN A 46 4.97 9.82 10.95
N CYS A 47 5.04 9.48 12.24
CA CYS A 47 3.94 8.93 13.02
C CYS A 47 2.88 10.01 13.28
N VAL A 48 2.01 10.20 12.30
CA VAL A 48 0.87 11.14 12.33
C VAL A 48 -0.39 10.29 12.28
N SER A 49 -1.40 10.59 13.09
CA SER A 49 -2.53 9.68 13.27
C SER A 49 -3.51 9.71 12.09
N ASP A 50 -3.69 10.90 11.51
CA ASP A 50 -4.68 11.20 10.48
C ASP A 50 -4.17 12.27 9.51
N ILE A 51 -4.70 12.27 8.27
CA ILE A 51 -4.31 13.25 7.24
C ILE A 51 -4.62 14.70 7.65
N THR A 52 -5.63 14.91 8.48
CA THR A 52 -6.04 16.23 8.97
C THR A 52 -5.02 16.89 9.91
N GLU A 53 -4.07 16.11 10.46
CA GLU A 53 -2.98 16.63 11.29
C GLU A 53 -1.81 17.21 10.45
N LEU A 54 -1.77 16.91 9.15
CA LEU A 54 -0.77 17.47 8.24
C LEU A 54 -1.13 18.92 7.86
N SER A 55 -0.10 19.75 7.62
CA SER A 55 -0.30 21.04 6.95
C SER A 55 -0.85 20.85 5.54
N GLY A 56 -1.54 21.86 5.00
CA GLY A 56 -2.13 21.77 3.64
C GLY A 56 -1.11 21.40 2.56
N ASP A 57 0.11 21.92 2.64
CA ASP A 57 1.19 21.57 1.71
C ASP A 57 1.61 20.11 1.82
N ASN A 58 1.71 19.59 3.06
CA ASN A 58 2.05 18.18 3.29
C ASN A 58 0.90 17.24 2.90
N GLN A 59 -0.37 17.66 3.05
CA GLN A 59 -1.52 16.90 2.54
C GLN A 59 -1.46 16.76 1.01
N GLN A 60 -1.22 17.86 0.31
CA GLN A 60 -1.10 17.87 -1.15
C GLN A 60 0.08 17.01 -1.62
N LYS A 61 1.22 17.12 -0.93
CA LYS A 61 2.41 16.34 -1.25
C LYS A 61 2.19 14.85 -1.06
N TYR A 62 1.64 14.44 0.09
CA TYR A 62 1.33 13.03 0.37
C TYR A 62 0.29 12.47 -0.62
N PHE A 63 -0.72 13.26 -0.98
CA PHE A 63 -1.70 12.83 -2.00
C PHE A 63 -1.07 12.72 -3.40
N SER A 64 -0.12 13.58 -3.74
CA SER A 64 0.59 13.49 -5.03
C SER A 64 1.43 12.21 -5.09
N GLU A 65 2.15 11.87 -4.02
CA GLU A 65 2.90 10.61 -3.89
C GLU A 65 1.97 9.38 -3.96
N LEU A 66 0.75 9.48 -3.41
CA LEU A 66 -0.28 8.44 -3.54
C LEU A 66 -0.72 8.23 -4.99
N MET A 67 -0.91 9.32 -5.76
CA MET A 67 -1.29 9.22 -7.17
C MET A 67 -0.14 8.67 -8.02
N GLU A 68 1.10 9.08 -7.75
CA GLU A 68 2.29 8.55 -8.43
C GLU A 68 2.47 7.04 -8.20
N ALA A 69 2.35 6.60 -6.94
CA ALA A 69 2.33 5.17 -6.61
C ALA A 69 1.19 4.42 -7.31
N ALA A 70 -0.01 5.02 -7.34
CA ALA A 70 -1.18 4.43 -7.99
C ALA A 70 -0.99 4.27 -9.52
N GLU A 71 -0.35 5.23 -10.19
CA GLU A 71 -0.03 5.16 -11.61
C GLU A 71 0.96 4.02 -11.91
N ALA A 72 2.04 3.92 -11.13
CA ALA A 72 3.00 2.82 -11.24
C ALA A 72 2.35 1.45 -11.03
N ILE A 73 1.49 1.31 -10.00
CA ILE A 73 0.73 0.08 -9.74
C ILE A 73 -0.19 -0.24 -10.93
N LYS A 74 -0.90 0.75 -11.47
CA LYS A 74 -1.75 0.57 -12.66
C LYS A 74 -0.93 0.12 -13.86
N GLU A 75 0.26 0.69 -14.05
CA GLU A 75 1.12 0.33 -15.17
C GLU A 75 1.55 -1.14 -15.11
N VAL A 76 1.94 -1.61 -13.93
CA VAL A 76 2.48 -2.97 -13.74
C VAL A 76 1.40 -4.05 -13.73
N PHE A 77 0.26 -3.78 -13.09
CA PHE A 77 -0.76 -4.79 -12.80
C PHE A 77 -2.00 -4.70 -13.69
N LYS A 78 -2.14 -3.61 -14.46
CA LYS A 78 -3.25 -3.35 -15.39
C LYS A 78 -4.64 -3.68 -14.80
N PRO A 79 -4.98 -3.22 -13.58
CA PRO A 79 -6.30 -3.46 -13.02
C PRO A 79 -7.36 -2.64 -13.75
N ASP A 80 -8.60 -3.09 -13.69
CA ASP A 80 -9.75 -2.35 -14.23
C ASP A 80 -10.05 -1.09 -13.40
N ARG A 81 -9.74 -1.13 -12.09
CA ARG A 81 -9.82 0.04 -11.19
C ARG A 81 -8.90 -0.10 -9.98
N LEU A 82 -8.69 1.02 -9.29
CA LEU A 82 -8.07 1.04 -7.97
C LEU A 82 -9.12 1.39 -6.91
N ASN A 83 -9.00 0.79 -5.73
CA ASN A 83 -9.66 1.28 -4.53
C ASN A 83 -8.60 1.81 -3.55
N PHE A 84 -8.98 2.85 -2.81
CA PHE A 84 -8.15 3.48 -1.80
C PHE A 84 -8.86 3.40 -0.46
N SER A 85 -8.13 3.06 0.59
CA SER A 85 -8.67 2.99 1.94
C SER A 85 -7.65 3.52 2.94
N SER A 86 -8.06 4.47 3.77
CA SER A 86 -7.29 4.96 4.93
C SER A 86 -8.26 5.03 6.10
N LEU A 87 -8.32 3.95 6.88
CA LEU A 87 -9.32 3.82 7.96
C LEU A 87 -8.76 4.23 9.33
N GLY A 88 -7.47 4.01 9.59
CA GLY A 88 -6.82 4.38 10.86
C GLY A 88 -7.32 3.65 12.13
N ASN A 89 -8.34 2.80 12.02
CA ASN A 89 -9.04 2.20 13.17
C ASN A 89 -8.22 1.18 13.98
N VAL A 90 -7.28 0.48 13.33
CA VAL A 90 -6.44 -0.56 13.99
C VAL A 90 -5.02 -0.04 14.22
N VAL A 91 -4.43 0.59 13.21
CA VAL A 91 -3.11 1.21 13.28
C VAL A 91 -3.26 2.71 13.07
N SER A 92 -3.09 3.48 14.14
CA SER A 92 -3.22 4.94 14.17
C SER A 92 -1.92 5.62 13.70
N HIS A 93 -1.56 5.37 12.46
CA HIS A 93 -0.45 6.01 11.74
C HIS A 93 -0.87 6.10 10.29
N LEU A 94 -0.90 7.31 9.72
CA LEU A 94 -1.40 7.60 8.38
C LEU A 94 -0.84 6.66 7.30
N HIS A 95 -1.75 5.95 6.65
CA HIS A 95 -1.44 5.07 5.54
C HIS A 95 -2.62 4.92 4.60
N TYR A 96 -2.33 4.79 3.30
CA TYR A 96 -3.32 4.43 2.30
C TYR A 96 -3.05 3.04 1.77
N HIS A 97 -4.05 2.18 1.86
CA HIS A 97 -4.12 0.94 1.11
C HIS A 97 -4.51 1.24 -0.33
N ILE A 98 -3.81 0.62 -1.29
CA ILE A 98 -4.07 0.73 -2.72
C ILE A 98 -4.39 -0.67 -3.24
N PHE A 99 -5.66 -0.92 -3.58
CA PHE A 99 -6.14 -2.22 -4.04
C PHE A 99 -6.39 -2.21 -5.55
N PRO A 100 -5.56 -2.88 -6.36
CA PRO A 100 -5.92 -3.24 -7.73
C PRO A 100 -7.13 -4.17 -7.73
N ARG A 101 -8.15 -3.84 -8.53
CA ARG A 101 -9.38 -4.63 -8.65
C ARG A 101 -9.62 -5.00 -10.10
N TYR A 102 -10.16 -6.21 -10.30
CA TYR A 102 -10.39 -6.81 -11.60
C TYR A 102 -11.88 -7.16 -11.79
N GLU A 103 -12.44 -6.99 -12.97
CA GLU A 103 -13.88 -7.18 -13.25
C GLU A 103 -14.37 -8.59 -12.91
N GLU A 104 -13.55 -9.62 -13.13
CA GLU A 104 -13.87 -11.00 -12.76
C GLU A 104 -14.13 -11.15 -11.25
N GLU A 105 -13.37 -10.43 -10.44
CA GLU A 105 -13.53 -10.41 -8.99
C GLU A 105 -14.74 -9.57 -8.58
N LEU A 106 -14.93 -8.39 -9.18
CA LEU A 106 -16.03 -7.47 -8.90
C LEU A 106 -17.41 -8.03 -9.26
N SER A 107 -17.47 -9.01 -10.18
CA SER A 107 -18.69 -9.74 -10.52
C SER A 107 -19.26 -10.55 -9.35
N LYS A 108 -18.42 -10.88 -8.35
CA LYS A 108 -18.79 -11.68 -7.18
C LYS A 108 -19.30 -10.77 -6.06
N LYS A 109 -20.50 -11.07 -5.54
CA LYS A 109 -21.19 -10.20 -4.56
C LYS A 109 -20.41 -10.01 -3.27
N ASP A 110 -19.78 -11.07 -2.80
CA ASP A 110 -18.94 -11.17 -1.59
C ASP A 110 -17.59 -10.45 -1.74
N LYS A 111 -17.18 -10.08 -2.95
CA LYS A 111 -15.90 -9.42 -3.18
C LYS A 111 -16.00 -7.91 -3.40
N LYS A 112 -17.18 -7.30 -3.33
CA LYS A 112 -17.32 -5.85 -3.65
C LYS A 112 -16.53 -4.95 -2.70
N ASP A 113 -16.64 -5.20 -1.40
CA ASP A 113 -15.83 -4.54 -0.38
C ASP A 113 -14.47 -5.26 -0.27
N PRO A 114 -13.34 -4.55 -0.45
CA PRO A 114 -12.03 -5.17 -0.34
C PRO A 114 -11.77 -5.82 1.02
N TRP A 115 -12.49 -5.45 2.08
CA TRP A 115 -12.30 -5.99 3.43
C TRP A 115 -13.27 -7.11 3.81
N ALA A 116 -14.23 -7.46 2.95
CA ALA A 116 -15.30 -8.41 3.29
C ALA A 116 -14.83 -9.84 3.62
N ASN A 117 -13.67 -10.24 3.10
CA ASN A 117 -13.11 -11.61 3.26
C ASN A 117 -11.71 -11.57 3.90
N ALA A 118 -11.51 -10.69 4.89
CA ALA A 118 -10.21 -10.48 5.53
C ALA A 118 -9.65 -11.76 6.19
N GLU A 119 -10.51 -12.71 6.57
CA GLU A 119 -10.14 -14.03 7.07
C GLU A 119 -9.33 -14.86 6.06
N GLU A 120 -9.51 -14.62 4.76
CA GLU A 120 -8.79 -15.33 3.70
C GLU A 120 -7.37 -14.78 3.47
N PHE A 121 -7.09 -13.53 3.86
CA PHE A 121 -5.84 -12.84 3.49
C PHE A 121 -4.58 -13.58 3.93
N SER A 122 -4.64 -14.24 5.08
CA SER A 122 -3.53 -15.04 5.61
C SER A 122 -3.08 -16.18 4.69
N GLN A 123 -3.94 -16.62 3.76
CA GLN A 123 -3.62 -17.66 2.78
C GLN A 123 -2.80 -17.13 1.59
N PHE A 124 -2.66 -15.80 1.47
CA PHE A 124 -2.03 -15.12 0.34
C PHE A 124 -0.82 -14.27 0.76
N ILE A 125 -0.14 -14.64 1.85
CA ILE A 125 1.06 -13.95 2.33
C ILE A 125 2.24 -14.30 1.41
N PRO A 126 2.88 -13.31 0.74
CA PRO A 126 4.07 -13.57 -0.05
C PRO A 126 5.27 -14.00 0.80
N THR A 127 6.15 -14.79 0.20
CA THR A 127 7.52 -15.00 0.67
C THR A 127 8.37 -13.75 0.47
N ASP A 128 9.50 -13.65 1.17
CA ASP A 128 10.46 -12.54 0.99
C ASP A 128 10.93 -12.37 -0.45
N GLN A 129 11.05 -13.48 -1.21
CA GLN A 129 11.44 -13.41 -2.62
C GLN A 129 10.30 -12.83 -3.47
N GLU A 130 9.07 -13.29 -3.27
CA GLU A 130 7.90 -12.76 -3.98
C GLU A 130 7.67 -11.28 -3.67
N TYR A 131 7.87 -10.85 -2.42
CA TYR A 131 7.84 -9.44 -2.05
C TYR A 131 8.84 -8.61 -2.87
N LYS A 132 10.10 -9.07 -2.94
CA LYS A 132 11.15 -8.38 -3.70
C LYS A 132 10.86 -8.35 -5.20
N ASP A 133 10.35 -9.44 -5.75
CA ASP A 133 10.00 -9.53 -7.17
C ASP A 133 8.87 -8.56 -7.51
N LEU A 134 7.79 -8.53 -6.72
CA LEU A 134 6.70 -7.58 -6.87
C LEU A 134 7.18 -6.14 -6.73
N ALA A 135 7.97 -5.85 -5.70
CA ALA A 135 8.53 -4.53 -5.45
C ALA A 135 9.40 -4.05 -6.61
N SER A 136 10.23 -4.93 -7.17
CA SER A 136 11.12 -4.58 -8.30
C SER A 136 10.34 -4.16 -9.55
N ARG A 137 9.18 -4.79 -9.81
CA ARG A 137 8.34 -4.47 -10.97
C ARG A 137 7.77 -3.06 -10.88
N ILE A 138 7.27 -2.68 -9.70
CA ILE A 138 6.73 -1.32 -9.46
C ILE A 138 7.85 -0.30 -9.48
N LYS A 139 8.96 -0.59 -8.79
CA LYS A 139 10.12 0.31 -8.73
C LYS A 139 10.72 0.60 -10.11
N ALA A 140 10.59 -0.32 -11.07
CA ALA A 140 11.12 -0.12 -12.42
C ALA A 140 10.38 0.96 -13.24
N VAL A 141 9.20 1.38 -12.80
CA VAL A 141 8.36 2.38 -13.50
C VAL A 141 8.06 3.62 -12.64
N LEU A 142 8.71 3.74 -11.48
CA LEU A 142 8.75 4.93 -10.62
C LEU A 142 10.06 5.69 -10.91
#